data_AF-A0A0D1UWW5-F1
#
_entry.id   AF-A0A0D1UWW5-F1
#
_cell.length_a   1.000
_cell.length_b   1.000
_cell.length_c   1.000
_cell.angle_alpha   90.00
_cell.angle_beta   90.00
_cell.angle_gamma   90.00
#
_symmetry.space_group_name_H-M   'P 1'
#
loop_
_entity.id
_entity.type
_entity.pdbx_description
1 polymer ?
#
loop_
_entity_poly.entity_id
_entity_poly.type
_entity_poly.pdbx_seq_one_letter_code
_entity_poly.pdbx_strand_id
1 'polypeptide(L)'
;MLTLKPLNFIFKISTTDLELVYIESGGVRIEVGAIPLKSIEKEKCVNIEIIFSIVAEVKCVTLNFDESDYNGFCISEELSIGNRLENDEERLYHPDSGFYEVIDSKHLQENIKRYDPRNRLNLKHYIVKGYDSYIELIASTYSVNELN
;
A
#
# COMPACT_ATOMS: atom_id res chain seq x y z
N MET A 1 6.35 10.74 -12.93
CA MET A 1 4.95 10.34 -12.82
C MET A 1 4.90 8.89 -12.42
N LEU A 2 4.29 8.58 -11.28
CA LEU A 2 4.06 7.24 -10.76
C LEU A 2 2.69 6.74 -11.18
N THR A 3 2.60 5.51 -11.67
CA THR A 3 1.32 4.83 -11.93
C THR A 3 1.02 3.91 -10.75
N LEU A 4 0.01 4.26 -9.94
CA LEU A 4 -0.35 3.53 -8.73
C LEU A 4 -1.51 2.58 -9.00
N LYS A 5 -1.27 1.28 -8.82
CA LYS A 5 -2.32 0.27 -8.85
C LYS A 5 -2.78 -0.02 -7.43
N PRO A 6 -4.07 0.20 -7.09
CA PRO A 6 -4.56 -0.12 -5.76
C PRO A 6 -4.45 -1.61 -5.48
N LEU A 7 -4.04 -1.93 -4.26
CA LEU A 7 -3.94 -3.27 -3.70
C LEU A 7 -4.97 -3.42 -2.59
N ASN A 8 -5.62 -4.58 -2.54
CA ASN A 8 -6.51 -4.98 -1.45
C ASN A 8 -7.73 -4.05 -1.21
N PHE A 9 -8.67 -4.04 -2.17
CA PHE A 9 -9.91 -3.23 -2.16
C PHE A 9 -10.92 -3.53 -1.04
N ILE A 10 -10.59 -4.35 -0.04
CA ILE A 10 -11.55 -4.69 1.03
C ILE A 10 -11.50 -3.68 2.19
N PHE A 11 -10.49 -2.82 2.25
CA PHE A 11 -10.33 -1.81 3.29
C PHE A 11 -10.01 -0.43 2.70
N LYS A 12 -10.45 0.63 3.39
CA LYS A 12 -9.96 2.00 3.22
C LYS A 12 -9.03 2.32 4.39
N ILE A 13 -7.80 2.71 4.13
CA ILE A 13 -6.89 3.16 5.19
C ILE A 13 -7.45 4.47 5.76
N SER A 14 -7.62 4.52 7.08
CA SER A 14 -8.23 5.62 7.81
C SER A 14 -7.54 5.72 9.16
N THR A 15 -6.29 6.19 9.12
CA THR A 15 -5.39 6.17 10.27
C THR A 15 -5.14 7.58 10.79
N THR A 16 -5.15 7.69 12.11
CA THR A 16 -4.46 8.75 12.85
C THR A 16 -3.01 8.36 13.10
N ASP A 17 -2.76 7.06 13.32
CA ASP A 17 -1.44 6.49 13.61
C ASP A 17 -1.03 5.48 12.54
N LEU A 18 0.25 5.50 12.16
CA LEU A 18 0.86 4.56 11.23
C LEU A 18 2.15 4.05 11.88
N GLU A 19 2.20 2.75 12.16
CA GLU A 19 3.37 2.11 12.77
C GLU A 19 4.16 1.35 11.70
N LEU A 20 5.48 1.54 11.70
CA LEU A 20 6.42 0.78 10.90
C LEU A 20 7.44 0.10 11.82
N VAL A 21 7.51 -1.22 11.75
CA VAL A 21 8.53 -2.02 12.43
C VAL A 21 9.34 -2.81 11.40
N TYR A 22 10.66 -2.66 11.44
CA TYR A 22 11.59 -3.51 10.70
C TYR A 22 12.38 -4.39 11.66
N ILE A 23 12.45 -5.69 11.35
CA ILE A 23 13.27 -6.67 12.06
C ILE A 23 14.06 -7.45 11.01
N GLU A 24 15.38 -7.54 11.14
CA GLU A 24 16.23 -8.22 10.15
C GLU A 24 15.79 -9.67 9.87
N SER A 25 15.36 -10.40 10.92
CA SER A 25 14.85 -11.76 10.81
C SER A 25 13.37 -11.87 10.42
N GLY A 26 12.59 -10.80 10.59
CA GLY A 26 11.13 -10.79 10.45
C GLY A 26 10.60 -9.99 9.26
N GLY A 27 11.46 -9.19 8.62
CA GLY A 27 11.08 -8.29 7.54
C GLY A 27 10.42 -7.00 8.06
N VAL A 28 9.45 -6.49 7.32
CA VAL A 28 8.69 -5.27 7.65
C VAL A 28 7.27 -5.61 8.05
N ARG A 29 6.79 -4.93 9.07
CA ARG A 29 5.42 -4.96 9.57
C ARG A 29 4.89 -3.54 9.63
N ILE A 30 3.73 -3.32 9.04
CA ILE A 30 3.07 -2.02 9.00
C ILE A 30 1.70 -2.19 9.63
N GLU A 31 1.40 -1.41 10.67
CA GLU A 31 0.08 -1.38 11.28
C GLU A 31 -0.61 -0.06 10.95
N VAL A 32 -1.85 -0.14 10.49
CA VAL A 32 -2.69 1.01 10.13
C VAL A 32 -4.13 0.77 10.54
N GLY A 33 -4.80 1.84 10.98
CA GLY A 33 -6.25 1.86 11.13
C GLY A 33 -6.95 1.85 9.77
N ALA A 34 -7.99 1.04 9.62
CA ALA A 34 -8.71 0.90 8.37
C ALA A 34 -10.21 0.67 8.58
N ILE A 35 -11.01 1.08 7.60
CA ILE A 35 -12.45 0.87 7.57
C ILE A 35 -12.75 -0.21 6.52
N PRO A 36 -13.34 -1.38 6.89
CA PRO A 36 -13.69 -2.41 5.92
C PRO A 36 -14.83 -1.95 5.01
N LEU A 37 -14.68 -2.10 3.68
CA LEU A 37 -15.68 -1.63 2.72
C LEU A 37 -16.98 -2.44 2.74
N LYS A 38 -16.94 -3.71 3.20
CA LYS A 38 -18.12 -4.57 3.35
C LYS A 38 -18.76 -4.52 4.74
N SER A 39 -18.30 -3.62 5.63
CA SER A 39 -18.85 -3.52 6.97
C SER A 39 -20.28 -2.98 6.94
N ILE A 40 -21.20 -3.66 7.64
CA ILE A 40 -22.58 -3.18 7.87
C ILE A 40 -22.55 -1.92 8.74
N GLU A 41 -21.56 -1.81 9.62
CA GLU A 41 -21.25 -0.62 10.42
C GLU A 41 -20.18 0.20 9.70
N LYS A 42 -20.61 1.18 8.91
CA LYS A 42 -19.77 2.00 8.00
C LYS A 42 -18.66 2.82 8.69
N GLU A 43 -18.57 2.79 10.02
CA GLU A 43 -17.63 3.61 10.81
C GLU A 43 -16.75 2.80 11.76
N LYS A 44 -16.87 1.46 11.79
CA LYS A 44 -16.01 0.66 12.66
C LYS A 44 -14.59 0.62 12.08
N CYS A 45 -13.68 1.36 12.72
CA CYS A 45 -12.25 1.27 12.45
C CYS A 45 -11.70 -0.02 13.05
N VAL A 46 -10.96 -0.78 12.26
CA VAL A 46 -10.19 -1.96 12.67
C VAL A 46 -8.71 -1.70 12.42
N ASN A 47 -7.84 -2.31 13.21
CA ASN A 47 -6.41 -2.27 12.89
C ASN A 47 -6.09 -3.42 11.93
N ILE A 48 -5.35 -3.11 10.88
CA ILE A 48 -4.82 -4.11 9.96
C ILE A 48 -3.30 -4.08 10.00
N GLU A 49 -2.72 -5.24 9.77
CA GLU A 49 -1.28 -5.45 9.71
C GLU A 49 -0.91 -5.91 8.30
N ILE A 50 0.02 -5.19 7.66
CA ILE A 50 0.62 -5.54 6.36
C ILE A 50 2.05 -6.03 6.63
N ILE A 51 2.34 -7.27 6.23
CA ILE A 51 3.62 -7.93 6.52
C ILE A 51 4.35 -8.22 5.22
N PHE A 52 5.65 -7.91 5.19
CA PHE A 52 6.57 -8.22 4.11
C PHE A 52 7.77 -8.98 4.66
N SER A 53 7.92 -10.26 4.33
CA SER A 53 9.02 -11.08 4.84
C SER A 53 10.37 -10.83 4.14
N ILE A 54 10.35 -10.32 2.91
CA ILE A 54 11.56 -10.02 2.12
C ILE A 54 11.48 -8.58 1.66
N VAL A 55 12.39 -7.74 2.17
CA VAL A 55 12.42 -6.30 1.92
C VAL A 55 13.85 -5.89 1.56
N ALA A 56 13.99 -5.20 0.43
CA ALA A 56 15.25 -4.62 -0.01
C ALA A 56 15.42 -3.18 0.46
N GLU A 57 14.32 -2.43 0.57
CA GLU A 57 14.30 -1.04 1.02
C GLU A 57 12.96 -0.71 1.68
N VAL A 58 13.00 0.09 2.74
CA VAL A 58 11.83 0.71 3.34
C VAL A 58 12.14 2.16 3.72
N LYS A 59 11.22 3.07 3.44
CA LYS A 59 11.27 4.47 3.85
C LYS A 59 9.98 4.84 4.55
N CYS A 60 10.10 5.51 5.69
CA CYS A 60 9.00 6.20 6.34
C CYS A 60 9.12 7.69 6.00
N VAL A 61 8.11 8.25 5.35
CA VAL A 61 8.08 9.65 4.96
C VAL A 61 6.94 10.32 5.74
N THR A 62 7.30 11.29 6.57
CA THR A 62 6.37 12.00 7.47
C THR A 62 5.73 13.22 6.81
N LEU A 63 5.69 13.25 5.48
CA LEU A 63 5.01 14.26 4.70
C LEU A 63 3.81 13.60 4.02
N ASN A 64 2.75 14.37 3.81
CA ASN A 64 1.61 13.89 3.05
C ASN A 64 2.08 13.50 1.63
N PHE A 65 1.58 12.36 1.14
CA PHE A 65 1.99 11.82 -0.15
C PHE A 65 1.53 12.69 -1.32
N ASP A 66 0.31 13.25 -1.27
CA ASP A 66 -0.21 14.12 -2.34
C ASP A 66 0.59 15.42 -2.46
N GLU A 67 1.08 15.92 -1.34
CA GLU A 67 1.97 17.09 -1.31
C GLU A 67 3.37 16.76 -1.81
N SER A 68 3.93 15.63 -1.36
CA SER A 68 5.28 15.18 -1.71
C SER A 68 5.40 14.84 -3.20
N ASP A 69 4.33 14.27 -3.76
CA ASP A 69 4.23 13.84 -5.16
C ASP A 69 3.19 14.69 -5.91
N TYR A 70 3.12 15.99 -5.63
CA TYR A 70 2.17 16.91 -6.28
C TYR A 70 2.28 16.85 -7.82
N ASN A 71 1.17 16.50 -8.49
CA ASN A 71 1.11 16.19 -9.94
C ASN A 71 2.08 15.10 -10.42
N GLY A 72 2.66 14.35 -9.48
CA GLY A 72 3.70 13.35 -9.66
C GLY A 72 3.17 11.93 -9.79
N PHE A 73 1.86 11.69 -9.65
CA PHE A 73 1.27 10.35 -9.74
C PHE A 73 -0.15 10.33 -10.34
N CYS A 74 -0.58 9.14 -10.78
CA CYS A 74 -1.96 8.83 -11.12
C CYS A 74 -2.34 7.45 -10.58
N ILE A 75 -3.61 7.24 -10.26
CA ILE A 75 -4.12 5.93 -9.82
C ILE A 75 -4.72 5.22 -11.03
N SER A 76 -4.27 4.00 -11.33
CA SER A 76 -4.78 3.22 -12.46
C SER A 76 -6.21 2.75 -12.19
N GLU A 77 -7.12 3.00 -13.14
CA GLU A 77 -8.55 2.65 -13.04
C GLU A 77 -8.85 1.15 -13.20
N GLU A 78 -7.85 0.29 -13.45
CA GLU A 78 -8.04 -1.16 -13.58
C GLU A 78 -8.37 -1.82 -12.22
N LEU A 79 -9.61 -1.64 -11.79
CA LEU A 79 -10.28 -2.54 -10.86
C LEU A 79 -10.32 -3.92 -11.50
N SER A 80 -9.55 -4.86 -10.96
CA SER A 80 -9.65 -6.29 -11.28
C SER A 80 -11.13 -6.69 -11.25
N ILE A 81 -11.66 -7.00 -12.43
CA ILE A 81 -13.05 -7.41 -12.65
C ILE A 81 -13.22 -8.81 -12.02
N GLY A 82 -13.39 -8.85 -10.71
CA GLY A 82 -13.57 -10.09 -9.95
C GLY A 82 -14.58 -9.94 -8.81
N ASN A 83 -14.82 -8.72 -8.33
CA ASN A 83 -15.87 -8.42 -7.37
C ASN A 83 -16.54 -7.11 -7.81
N ARG A 84 -17.43 -7.20 -8.80
CA ARG A 84 -18.41 -6.15 -9.04
C ARG A 84 -19.29 -6.06 -7.79
N LEU A 85 -19.04 -5.07 -6.94
CA LEU A 85 -20.05 -4.59 -6.00
C LEU A 85 -21.21 -4.11 -6.88
N GLU A 86 -22.37 -4.78 -6.78
CA GLU A 86 -23.49 -4.65 -7.72
C GLU A 86 -24.22 -3.29 -7.67
N ASN A 87 -23.71 -2.30 -6.96
CA ASN A 87 -24.35 -1.00 -6.83
C ASN A 87 -23.39 0.10 -7.27
N ASP A 88 -23.73 0.74 -8.40
CA ASP A 88 -23.02 1.83 -9.05
C ASP A 88 -22.83 3.11 -8.19
N GLU A 89 -23.25 3.10 -6.92
CA GLU A 89 -23.06 4.20 -5.96
C GLU A 89 -21.78 4.07 -5.10
N GLU A 90 -21.14 2.89 -5.05
CA GLU A 90 -19.85 2.70 -4.35
C GLU A 90 -18.62 2.92 -5.25
N ARG A 91 -18.83 3.26 -6.53
CA ARG A 91 -17.78 3.48 -7.53
C ARG A 91 -16.89 4.71 -7.32
N LEU A 92 -17.08 5.47 -6.24
CA LEU A 92 -16.38 6.75 -6.04
C LEU A 92 -15.63 6.90 -4.71
N TYR A 93 -15.31 5.82 -4.02
CA TYR A 93 -14.26 5.89 -2.99
C TYR A 93 -12.95 5.37 -3.59
N HIS A 94 -12.37 6.17 -4.48
CA HIS A 94 -10.92 6.16 -4.63
C HIS A 94 -10.39 6.57 -3.26
N PRO A 95 -9.78 5.66 -2.49
CA PRO A 95 -9.41 6.04 -1.16
C PRO A 95 -8.21 6.98 -1.33
N ASP A 96 -8.34 8.23 -0.87
CA ASP A 96 -7.21 9.15 -0.78
C ASP A 96 -6.12 8.56 0.13
N SER A 97 -6.40 7.57 0.98
CA SER A 97 -5.42 6.83 1.77
C SER A 97 -5.58 5.33 1.53
N GLY A 98 -4.52 4.63 1.13
CA GLY A 98 -4.64 3.26 0.65
C GLY A 98 -3.30 2.55 0.46
N PHE A 99 -3.36 1.31 -0.02
CA PHE A 99 -2.19 0.48 -0.30
C PHE A 99 -2.06 0.29 -1.81
N TYR A 100 -0.87 0.54 -2.37
CA TYR A 100 -0.65 0.57 -3.81
C TYR A 100 0.63 -0.15 -4.24
N GLU A 101 0.62 -0.69 -5.45
CA GLU A 101 1.80 -1.09 -6.21
C GLU A 101 2.15 0.02 -7.22
N VAL A 102 3.42 0.39 -7.31
CA VAL A 102 3.92 1.30 -8.35
C VAL A 102 4.30 0.48 -9.57
N ILE A 103 3.48 0.55 -10.62
CA ILE A 103 3.62 -0.27 -11.84
C ILE A 103 4.88 0.11 -12.62
N ASP A 104 5.15 1.40 -12.74
CA ASP A 104 6.24 1.95 -13.55
C ASP A 104 7.39 2.46 -12.68
N SER A 105 7.80 1.66 -11.69
CA SER A 105 8.80 2.06 -10.70
C SER A 105 10.20 2.21 -11.31
N LYS A 106 10.57 3.45 -11.65
CA LYS A 106 11.95 3.80 -12.06
C LYS A 106 12.97 3.49 -10.97
N HIS A 107 12.64 3.80 -9.72
CA HIS A 107 13.51 3.53 -8.57
C HIS A 107 13.86 2.03 -8.46
N LEU A 108 12.87 1.16 -8.63
CA LEU A 108 13.11 -0.29 -8.68
C LEU A 108 13.96 -0.67 -9.88
N GLN A 109 13.62 -0.19 -11.08
CA GLN A 109 14.35 -0.52 -12.31
C GLN A 109 15.84 -0.14 -12.24
N GLU A 110 16.15 1.02 -11.68
CA GLU A 110 17.52 1.52 -11.53
C GLU A 110 18.31 0.72 -10.49
N ASN A 111 17.66 0.22 -9.45
CA ASN A 111 18.31 -0.46 -8.33
C ASN A 111 18.16 -2.00 -8.33
N ILE A 112 17.39 -2.59 -9.26
CA ILE A 112 17.07 -4.04 -9.23
C ILE A 112 18.32 -4.92 -9.25
N LYS A 113 19.38 -4.53 -9.98
CA LYS A 113 20.64 -5.30 -10.01
C LYS A 113 21.38 -5.28 -8.68
N ARG A 114 21.22 -4.23 -7.89
CA ARG A 114 21.79 -4.12 -6.53
C ARG A 114 20.96 -4.94 -5.54
N TYR A 115 19.64 -4.87 -5.64
CA TYR A 115 18.72 -5.52 -4.69
C TYR A 115 18.54 -7.02 -4.95
N ASP A 116 18.45 -7.41 -6.22
CA ASP A 116 18.22 -8.79 -6.63
C ASP A 116 19.03 -9.15 -7.90
N PRO A 117 20.37 -9.25 -7.79
CA PRO A 117 21.24 -9.54 -8.94
C PRO A 117 20.95 -10.89 -9.61
N ARG A 118 20.26 -11.80 -8.92
CA ARG A 118 19.90 -13.14 -9.43
C ARG A 118 18.44 -13.23 -9.90
N ASN A 119 17.68 -12.13 -9.81
CA ASN A 119 16.27 -12.07 -10.19
C ASN A 119 15.42 -13.20 -9.55
N ARG A 120 15.61 -13.44 -8.24
CA ARG A 120 14.97 -14.54 -7.49
C ARG A 120 13.96 -14.06 -6.44
N LEU A 121 13.97 -12.79 -6.08
CA LEU A 121 13.18 -12.21 -5.00
C LEU A 121 11.85 -11.63 -5.49
N ASN A 122 11.70 -11.46 -6.82
CA ASN A 122 10.48 -10.91 -7.44
C ASN A 122 10.03 -9.61 -6.76
N LEU A 123 10.99 -8.69 -6.60
CA LEU A 123 10.77 -7.43 -5.90
C LEU A 123 9.80 -6.54 -6.68
N LYS A 124 8.96 -5.83 -5.93
CA LYS A 124 7.97 -4.86 -6.37
C LYS A 124 8.11 -3.60 -5.53
N HIS A 125 7.55 -2.51 -6.05
CA HIS A 125 7.51 -1.23 -5.37
C HIS A 125 6.10 -0.99 -4.83
N TYR A 126 6.01 -0.78 -3.52
CA TYR A 126 4.79 -0.59 -2.77
C TYR A 126 4.73 0.78 -2.10
N ILE A 127 3.53 1.33 -1.98
CA ILE A 127 3.24 2.54 -1.22
C ILE A 127 2.07 2.26 -0.29
N VAL A 128 2.26 2.47 1.01
CA VAL A 128 1.18 2.52 2.01
C VAL A 128 0.96 3.99 2.35
N LYS A 129 -0.11 4.56 1.83
CA LYS A 129 -0.47 5.97 2.00
C LYS A 129 -1.38 6.12 3.23
N GLY A 130 -0.86 6.76 4.27
CA GLY A 130 -1.63 7.23 5.42
C GLY A 130 -2.31 8.57 5.15
N TYR A 131 -2.67 9.29 6.20
CA TYR A 131 -3.28 10.62 6.09
C TYR A 131 -2.22 11.72 5.89
N ASP A 132 -1.26 11.83 6.81
CA ASP A 132 -0.19 12.85 6.78
C ASP A 132 1.21 12.28 6.50
N SER A 133 1.28 10.98 6.24
CA SER A 133 2.54 10.27 6.02
C SER A 133 2.34 9.09 5.08
N TYR A 134 3.43 8.55 4.55
CA TYR A 134 3.41 7.32 3.78
C TYR A 134 4.65 6.48 4.00
N ILE A 135 4.51 5.19 3.69
CA ILE A 135 5.61 4.24 3.67
C ILE A 135 5.84 3.82 2.22
N GLU A 136 7.09 3.91 1.77
CA GLU A 136 7.55 3.43 0.47
C GLU A 136 8.40 2.17 0.69
N LEU A 137 8.12 1.07 -0.03
CA LEU A 137 8.85 -0.19 0.12
C LEU A 137 9.26 -0.79 -1.22
N ILE A 138 10.47 -1.36 -1.25
CA ILE A 138 10.87 -2.33 -2.24
C ILE A 138 10.90 -3.70 -1.58
N ALA A 139 9.92 -4.54 -1.89
CA ALA A 139 9.71 -5.82 -1.20
C ALA A 139 9.19 -6.90 -2.15
N SER A 140 9.20 -8.14 -1.71
CA SER A 140 8.58 -9.26 -2.42
C SER A 140 7.07 -9.30 -2.15
N THR A 141 6.48 -10.48 -1.94
CA THR A 141 5.08 -10.66 -1.58
C THR A 141 4.74 -10.10 -0.20
N TYR A 142 3.46 -9.78 0.00
CA TYR A 142 2.90 -9.33 1.28
C TYR A 142 1.73 -10.21 1.74
N SER A 143 1.41 -10.14 3.03
CA SER A 143 0.16 -10.63 3.61
C SER A 143 -0.54 -9.52 4.38
N VAL A 144 -1.87 -9.59 4.47
CA VAL A 144 -2.67 -8.63 5.26
C VAL A 144 -3.53 -9.41 6.26
N ASN A 145 -3.46 -9.01 7.52
CA ASN A 145 -4.23 -9.58 8.62
C ASN A 145 -5.04 -8.47 9.31
N GLU A 146 -6.24 -8.79 9.78
CA GLU A 146 -6.98 -7.94 10.73
C GLU A 146 -6.53 -8.29 12.15
N LEU A 147 -6.25 -7.27 12.97
CA LEU A 147 -5.89 -7.43 14.37
C LEU A 147 -7.18 -7.45 15.20
N ASN A 148 -7.36 -8.51 15.99
CA ASN A 148 -8.51 -8.70 16.88
C ASN A 148 -8.31 -8.02 18.24
#